data_AF-A0A293LYT7-F1
#
_entry.id   AF-A0A293LYT7-F1
#
_cell.length_a   1.000
_cell.length_b   1.000
_cell.length_c   1.000
_cell.angle_alpha   90.00
_cell.angle_beta   90.00
_cell.angle_gamma   90.00
#
_symmetry.space_group_name_H-M   'P 1'
#
loop_
_entity.id
_entity.type
_entity.pdbx_description
1 polymer ?
#
loop_
_entity_poly.entity_id
_entity_poly.type
_entity_poly.pdbx_seq_one_letter_code
_entity_poly.pdbx_strand_id
1 'polypeptide(L)'
;MCCCLNNGEWAKEVLKMCEEYRNNGVVGIDIAKDETVAGGYTQTEIQVFERAAQLGINRTAHAGESGCYNTVLDAMTLLRCSRVGHGYRIFEDASGRTYQMARDVNLHFETCPCSSVLTGGCPLSSKKHSIVRFAEDGVNFSV
;
A
#
# COMPACT_ATOMS: atom_id res chain seq x y z
N MET A 1 6.94 0.82 11.21
CA MET A 1 8.06 1.66 10.74
C MET A 1 7.93 1.82 9.24
N CYS A 2 8.29 2.99 8.69
CA CYS A 2 8.15 3.25 7.26
C CYS A 2 9.50 3.24 6.55
N CYS A 3 9.60 2.47 5.47
CA CYS A 3 10.65 2.56 4.47
C CYS A 3 10.37 3.79 3.59
N CYS A 4 11.03 4.91 3.89
CA CYS A 4 10.95 6.09 3.06
C CYS A 4 12.09 6.08 2.02
N LEU A 5 11.75 6.31 0.75
CA LEU A 5 12.67 6.67 -0.35
C LEU A 5 13.57 5.56 -0.92
N ASN A 6 13.98 5.75 -2.19
CA ASN A 6 14.73 4.88 -3.11
C ASN A 6 16.15 4.47 -2.65
N ASN A 7 16.33 4.15 -1.37
CA ASN A 7 17.59 3.69 -0.80
C ASN A 7 17.39 2.32 -0.18
N GLY A 8 17.81 1.28 -0.90
CA GLY A 8 17.69 -0.11 -0.46
C GLY A 8 18.38 -0.41 0.87
N GLU A 9 19.39 0.37 1.27
CA GLU A 9 20.03 0.20 2.58
C GLU A 9 19.11 0.64 3.72
N TRP A 10 18.36 1.72 3.54
CA TRP A 10 17.39 2.16 4.56
C TRP A 10 16.25 1.16 4.73
N ALA A 11 15.81 0.50 3.67
CA ALA A 11 14.80 -0.55 3.78
C ALA A 11 15.27 -1.71 4.69
N LYS A 12 16.55 -2.09 4.60
CA LYS A 12 17.16 -3.11 5.47
C LYS A 12 17.25 -2.64 6.93
N GLU A 13 17.64 -1.38 7.16
CA GLU A 13 17.69 -0.80 8.50
C GLU A 13 16.31 -0.71 9.14
N VAL A 14 15.29 -0.32 8.37
CA VAL A 14 13.90 -0.28 8.83
C VAL A 14 13.39 -1.66 9.24
N LEU A 15 13.72 -2.71 8.47
CA LEU A 15 13.40 -4.07 8.85
C LEU A 15 14.07 -4.47 10.16
N LYS A 16 15.37 -4.16 10.31
CA LYS A 16 16.11 -4.42 11.56
C LYS A 16 15.44 -3.73 12.75
N MET A 17 15.01 -2.48 12.60
CA MET A 17 14.25 -1.78 13.63
C MET A 17 12.90 -2.45 13.92
N CYS A 18 12.22 -3.00 12.92
CA CYS A 18 10.98 -3.74 13.15
C CYS A 18 11.20 -5.00 13.99
N GLU A 19 12.33 -5.70 13.80
CA GLU A 19 12.70 -6.84 14.64
C GLU A 19 13.09 -6.43 16.05
N GLU A 20 13.97 -5.43 16.18
CA GLU A 20 14.52 -4.95 17.45
C GLU A 20 13.43 -4.40 18.37
N TYR A 21 12.50 -3.61 17.83
CA TYR A 21 11.45 -2.93 18.59
C TYR A 21 10.08 -3.63 18.53
N ARG A 22 10.02 -4.91 18.12
CA ARG A 22 8.76 -5.67 18.02
C ARG A 22 7.98 -5.78 19.33
N ASN A 23 8.69 -5.70 20.46
CA ASN A 23 8.10 -5.75 21.81
C ASN A 23 7.99 -4.35 22.45
N ASN A 24 8.28 -3.30 21.67
CA ASN A 24 8.31 -1.91 22.12
C ASN A 24 7.34 -1.04 21.29
N GLY A 25 6.27 -1.64 20.77
CA GLY A 25 5.18 -0.95 20.07
C GLY A 25 5.29 -0.95 18.53
N VAL A 26 6.39 -1.45 17.94
CA VAL A 26 6.46 -1.62 16.48
C VAL A 26 5.70 -2.88 16.06
N VAL A 27 4.64 -2.70 15.27
CA VAL A 27 3.73 -3.79 14.87
C VAL A 27 3.83 -4.20 13.40
N GLY A 28 4.60 -3.48 12.60
CA GLY A 28 4.67 -3.72 11.16
C GLY A 28 5.61 -2.78 10.42
N ILE A 29 5.76 -3.06 9.13
CA ILE A 29 6.55 -2.32 8.17
C ILE A 29 5.62 -1.72 7.09
N ASP A 30 5.95 -0.51 6.66
CA ASP A 30 5.30 0.24 5.58
C ASP A 30 6.36 0.67 4.55
N ILE A 31 5.94 1.02 3.33
CA ILE A 31 6.75 1.69 2.34
C ILE A 31 6.00 2.88 1.77
N ALA A 32 6.63 4.05 1.80
CA ALA A 32 6.09 5.30 1.27
C ALA A 32 7.08 5.94 0.30
N LYS A 33 6.57 6.39 -0.84
CA LYS A 33 7.36 6.95 -1.94
C LYS A 33 6.57 8.05 -2.66
N ASP A 34 7.30 8.85 -3.43
CA ASP A 34 6.67 9.59 -4.52
C ASP A 34 6.33 8.61 -5.65
N GLU A 35 5.09 8.11 -5.64
CA GLU A 35 4.59 7.15 -6.64
C GLU A 35 4.58 7.73 -8.07
N THR A 36 4.70 9.05 -8.25
CA THR A 36 4.73 9.69 -9.58
C THR A 36 6.13 9.64 -10.21
N VAL A 37 7.18 9.57 -9.38
CA VAL A 37 8.58 9.55 -9.81
C VAL A 37 9.12 8.11 -9.85
N ALA A 38 8.75 7.29 -8.87
CA ALA A 38 9.25 5.93 -8.72
C ALA A 38 8.09 4.94 -8.53
N GLY A 39 7.42 4.61 -9.64
CA GLY A 39 6.42 3.55 -9.65
C GLY A 39 7.05 2.17 -9.39
N GLY A 40 6.37 1.35 -8.60
CA GLY A 40 6.78 -0.03 -8.29
C GLY A 40 7.86 -0.15 -7.21
N TYR A 41 8.46 -1.34 -7.14
CA TYR A 41 9.38 -1.73 -6.07
C TYR A 41 10.69 -2.27 -6.63
N THR A 42 11.80 -1.82 -6.04
CA THR A 42 13.15 -2.32 -6.32
C THR A 42 13.31 -3.74 -5.80
N GLN A 43 14.27 -4.47 -6.35
CA GLN A 43 14.56 -5.83 -5.89
C GLN A 43 14.90 -5.90 -4.40
N THR A 44 15.59 -4.89 -3.86
CA THR A 44 15.93 -4.83 -2.44
C THR A 44 14.71 -4.63 -1.55
N GLU A 45 13.76 -3.77 -1.95
CA GLU A 45 12.51 -3.57 -1.21
C GLU A 45 11.67 -4.84 -1.20
N ILE A 46 11.58 -5.53 -2.35
CA ILE A 46 10.89 -6.83 -2.44
C ILE A 46 11.52 -7.83 -1.46
N GLN A 47 12.85 -7.97 -1.48
CA GLN A 47 13.56 -8.87 -0.56
C GLN A 47 13.34 -8.53 0.92
N VAL A 48 13.29 -7.23 1.25
CA VAL A 48 13.00 -6.77 2.62
C VAL A 48 11.58 -7.17 3.05
N PHE A 49 10.59 -6.99 2.19
CA PHE A 49 9.21 -7.36 2.49
C PHE A 49 8.99 -8.88 2.53
N GLU A 50 9.67 -9.62 1.65
CA GLU A 50 9.72 -11.09 1.73
C GLU A 50 10.30 -11.56 3.06
N ARG A 51 11.39 -10.93 3.53
CA ARG A 51 11.97 -11.24 4.83
C ARG A 51 11.06 -10.86 5.98
N ALA A 52 10.39 -9.71 5.91
CA ALA A 52 9.36 -9.32 6.87
C ALA A 52 8.23 -10.36 6.95
N ALA A 53 7.84 -10.94 5.81
CA ALA A 53 6.86 -12.02 5.76
C ALA A 53 7.35 -13.30 6.45
N GLN A 54 8.59 -13.71 6.23
CA GLN A 54 9.19 -14.86 6.91
C GLN A 54 9.28 -14.66 8.43
N LEU A 55 9.48 -13.42 8.88
CA LEU A 55 9.57 -13.04 10.29
C LEU A 55 8.20 -12.85 10.98
N GLY A 56 7.11 -12.91 10.22
CA GLY A 56 5.76 -12.65 10.74
C GLY A 56 5.49 -11.18 11.07
N ILE A 57 6.26 -10.24 10.51
CA ILE A 57 6.06 -8.80 10.68
C ILE A 57 4.92 -8.36 9.75
N ASN A 58 3.92 -7.64 10.25
CA ASN A 58 2.81 -7.15 9.43
C ASN A 58 3.30 -6.15 8.36
N ARG A 59 2.65 -6.12 7.19
CA ARG A 59 3.10 -5.36 6.02
C ARG A 59 1.95 -4.54 5.43
N THR A 60 2.21 -3.25 5.23
CA THR A 60 1.39 -2.34 4.44
C THR A 60 2.28 -1.63 3.41
N ALA A 61 1.69 -1.02 2.40
CA ALA A 61 2.40 -0.21 1.42
C ALA A 61 1.50 0.92 0.93
N HIS A 62 2.05 2.12 0.80
CA HIS A 62 1.40 3.16 0.00
C HIS A 62 1.40 2.70 -1.46
N ALA A 63 0.20 2.60 -2.03
CA ALA A 63 0.03 2.16 -3.40
C ALA A 63 -1.29 2.67 -3.97
N GLY A 64 -1.27 3.13 -5.22
CA GLY A 64 -2.45 3.53 -5.95
C GLY A 64 -3.08 4.81 -5.41
N GLU A 65 -2.30 5.66 -4.72
CA GLU A 65 -2.71 7.04 -4.43
C GLU A 65 -2.49 7.91 -5.67
N SER A 66 -1.21 8.16 -5.97
CA SER A 66 -0.75 9.00 -7.10
C SER A 66 -0.07 8.18 -8.20
N GLY A 67 0.26 6.91 -7.92
CA GLY A 67 0.82 5.97 -8.89
C GLY A 67 -0.24 5.26 -9.73
N CYS A 68 0.17 4.27 -10.51
CA CYS A 68 -0.75 3.47 -11.31
C CYS A 68 -1.42 2.39 -10.45
N TYR A 69 -2.61 1.91 -10.85
CA TYR A 69 -3.34 0.84 -10.16
C TYR A 69 -2.51 -0.44 -9.96
N ASN A 70 -1.51 -0.68 -10.82
CA ASN A 70 -0.66 -1.87 -10.76
C ASN A 70 0.18 -1.93 -9.49
N THR A 71 0.49 -0.81 -8.84
CA THR A 71 1.24 -0.82 -7.57
C THR A 71 0.44 -1.50 -6.46
N VAL A 72 -0.90 -1.47 -6.53
CA VAL A 72 -1.75 -2.24 -5.60
C VAL A 72 -1.63 -3.75 -5.84
N LEU A 73 -1.54 -4.18 -7.10
CA LEU A 73 -1.28 -5.57 -7.46
C LEU A 73 0.10 -6.01 -6.95
N ASP A 74 1.12 -5.18 -7.16
CA ASP A 74 2.48 -5.46 -6.74
C ASP A 74 2.61 -5.49 -5.21
N ALA A 75 1.89 -4.62 -4.48
CA ALA A 75 1.83 -4.64 -3.03
C ALA A 75 1.28 -5.98 -2.51
N MET A 76 0.24 -6.53 -3.14
CA MET A 76 -0.30 -7.84 -2.78
C MET A 76 0.63 -8.99 -3.16
N THR A 77 1.18 -8.97 -4.37
CA THR A 77 1.85 -10.14 -4.96
C THR A 77 3.35 -10.19 -4.68
N LEU A 78 4.04 -9.05 -4.75
CA LEU A 78 5.48 -8.96 -4.55
C LEU A 78 5.80 -8.68 -3.08
N LEU A 79 5.11 -7.72 -2.48
CA LEU A 79 5.39 -7.32 -1.08
C LEU A 79 4.59 -8.13 -0.05
N ARG A 80 3.62 -8.93 -0.49
CA ARG A 80 2.77 -9.77 0.37
C ARG A 80 2.06 -8.97 1.46
N CYS A 81 1.64 -7.74 1.13
CA CYS A 81 0.92 -6.86 2.03
C CYS A 81 -0.52 -7.37 2.23
N SER A 82 -1.03 -7.23 3.45
CA SER A 82 -2.44 -7.48 3.79
C SER A 82 -3.25 -6.19 3.90
N ARG A 83 -2.57 -5.04 3.81
CA ARG A 83 -3.18 -3.70 3.78
C ARG A 83 -2.47 -2.83 2.74
N VAL A 84 -3.18 -1.85 2.22
CA VAL A 84 -2.64 -0.84 1.31
C VAL A 84 -3.06 0.53 1.80
N GLY A 85 -2.08 1.43 1.90
CA GLY A 85 -2.27 2.86 2.04
C GLY A 85 -2.94 3.40 0.78
N HIS A 86 -4.12 4.00 0.93
CA HIS A 86 -4.93 4.59 -0.16
C HIS A 86 -5.62 3.58 -1.08
N GLY A 87 -4.96 3.14 -2.16
CA GLY A 87 -5.53 2.26 -3.19
C GLY A 87 -6.62 2.88 -4.08
N TYR A 88 -6.74 4.21 -4.15
CA TYR A 88 -7.85 4.88 -4.85
C TYR A 88 -7.91 4.60 -6.35
N ARG A 89 -6.75 4.48 -7.00
CA ARG A 89 -6.64 4.26 -8.44
C ARG A 89 -6.85 2.81 -8.86
N ILE A 90 -7.14 1.89 -7.93
CA ILE A 90 -7.42 0.48 -8.25
C ILE A 90 -8.53 0.31 -9.31
N PHE A 91 -9.45 1.26 -9.40
CA PHE A 91 -10.55 1.28 -10.35
C PHE A 91 -10.17 1.70 -11.78
N GLU A 92 -8.93 2.15 -12.00
CA GLU A 92 -8.39 2.46 -13.32
C GLU A 92 -7.98 1.18 -14.08
N ASP A 93 -7.90 0.03 -13.42
CA ASP A 93 -7.72 -1.27 -14.06
C ASP A 93 -8.95 -1.59 -14.92
N ALA A 94 -8.84 -1.37 -16.23
CA ALA A 94 -9.90 -1.66 -17.19
C ALA A 94 -10.33 -3.15 -17.19
N SER A 95 -9.46 -4.06 -16.77
CA SER A 95 -9.80 -5.49 -16.64
C SER A 95 -10.54 -5.81 -15.34
N GLY A 96 -10.46 -4.93 -14.34
CA GLY A 96 -11.03 -5.13 -13.00
C GLY A 96 -10.35 -6.25 -12.18
N ARG A 97 -9.32 -6.91 -12.72
CA ARG A 97 -8.69 -8.08 -12.09
C ARG A 97 -7.97 -7.72 -10.80
N THR A 98 -7.31 -6.56 -10.76
CA THR A 98 -6.61 -6.08 -9.56
C THR A 98 -7.61 -5.87 -8.42
N TYR A 99 -8.75 -5.24 -8.71
CA TYR A 99 -9.82 -5.02 -7.74
C TYR A 99 -10.45 -6.35 -7.29
N GLN A 100 -10.73 -7.26 -8.21
CA GLN A 100 -11.27 -8.57 -7.88
C GLN A 100 -10.33 -9.35 -6.94
N MET A 101 -9.03 -9.39 -7.27
CA MET A 101 -8.03 -10.04 -6.41
C MET A 101 -7.96 -9.41 -5.02
N ALA A 102 -8.00 -8.07 -4.92
CA ALA A 102 -8.02 -7.38 -3.64
C ALA A 102 -9.22 -7.78 -2.77
N ARG A 103 -10.38 -8.00 -3.38
CA ARG A 103 -11.57 -8.52 -2.68
C ARG A 103 -11.40 -9.99 -2.27
N ASP A 104 -10.87 -10.83 -3.16
CA ASP A 104 -10.69 -12.26 -2.90
C ASP A 104 -9.75 -12.52 -1.71
N VAL A 105 -8.70 -11.69 -1.55
CA VAL A 105 -7.76 -11.77 -0.42
C VAL A 105 -8.18 -10.93 0.79
N ASN A 106 -9.35 -10.29 0.72
CA ASN A 106 -9.87 -9.35 1.74
C ASN A 106 -8.84 -8.27 2.14
N LEU A 107 -8.19 -7.67 1.15
CA LEU A 107 -7.22 -6.59 1.34
C LEU A 107 -7.87 -5.41 2.08
N HIS A 108 -7.19 -4.89 3.11
CA HIS A 108 -7.65 -3.70 3.81
C HIS A 108 -7.13 -2.42 3.15
N PHE A 109 -8.01 -1.48 2.82
CA PHE A 109 -7.63 -0.17 2.29
C PHE A 109 -7.61 0.89 3.39
N GLU A 110 -6.44 1.47 3.66
CA GLU A 110 -6.26 2.55 4.63
C GLU A 110 -6.60 3.88 3.92
N THR A 111 -7.86 4.31 3.97
CA THR A 111 -8.32 5.50 3.23
C THR A 111 -8.14 6.78 4.04
N CYS A 112 -7.80 7.86 3.36
CA CYS A 112 -7.52 9.20 3.88
C CYS A 112 -8.24 10.26 3.02
N PRO A 113 -9.57 10.49 3.17
CA PRO A 113 -10.37 11.29 2.22
C PRO A 113 -9.96 12.76 2.09
N CYS A 114 -9.61 13.42 3.19
CA CYS A 114 -9.11 14.80 3.12
C CYS A 114 -7.76 14.86 2.42
N SER A 115 -6.88 13.89 2.70
CA SER A 115 -5.56 13.80 2.08
C SER A 115 -5.68 13.62 0.57
N SER A 116 -6.48 12.65 0.13
CA SER A 116 -6.63 12.29 -1.28
C SER A 116 -7.14 13.44 -2.14
N VAL A 117 -8.00 14.30 -1.59
CA VAL A 117 -8.46 15.51 -2.27
C VAL A 117 -7.31 16.52 -2.42
N LEU A 118 -6.53 16.74 -1.36
CA LEU A 118 -5.46 17.73 -1.33
C LEU A 118 -4.22 17.30 -2.13
N THR A 119 -3.90 16.01 -2.13
CA THR A 119 -2.76 15.43 -2.88
C THR A 119 -3.11 15.09 -4.33
N GLY A 120 -4.39 15.07 -4.68
CA GLY A 120 -4.86 14.71 -6.01
C GLY A 120 -4.99 13.20 -6.25
N GLY A 121 -4.86 12.36 -5.22
CA GLY A 121 -5.13 10.93 -5.32
C GLY A 121 -6.61 10.61 -5.59
N CYS A 122 -7.52 11.44 -5.10
CA CYS A 122 -8.94 11.43 -5.48
C CYS A 122 -9.50 12.87 -5.43
N PRO A 123 -9.29 13.67 -6.49
CA PRO A 123 -9.65 15.09 -6.49
C PRO A 123 -11.17 15.28 -6.49
N LEU A 124 -11.65 16.46 -6.08
CA LEU A 124 -13.08 16.83 -6.10
C LEU A 124 -13.72 16.78 -7.50
N SER A 125 -12.92 16.80 -8.57
CA SER A 125 -13.38 16.61 -9.95
C SER A 125 -13.77 15.16 -10.26
N SER A 126 -13.38 14.20 -9.41
CA SER A 126 -13.80 12.80 -9.51
C SER A 126 -15.31 12.71 -9.34
N LYS A 127 -15.99 12.05 -10.29
CA LYS A 127 -17.46 11.86 -10.22
C LYS A 127 -17.92 11.16 -8.93
N LYS A 128 -17.06 10.29 -8.40
CA LYS A 128 -17.33 9.50 -7.20
C LYS A 128 -16.01 9.14 -6.53
N HIS A 129 -15.89 9.43 -5.23
CA HIS A 129 -14.69 9.09 -4.48
C HIS A 129 -14.59 7.56 -4.29
N SER A 130 -13.40 7.00 -4.42
CA SER A 130 -13.17 5.54 -4.35
C SER A 130 -13.71 4.91 -3.06
N ILE A 131 -13.61 5.62 -1.93
CA ILE A 131 -14.20 5.19 -0.64
C ILE A 131 -15.70 4.88 -0.72
N VAL A 132 -16.47 5.63 -1.52
CA VAL A 132 -17.92 5.42 -1.67
C VAL A 132 -18.15 4.07 -2.33
N ARG A 133 -17.34 3.74 -3.35
CA ARG A 133 -17.41 2.46 -4.04
C ARG A 133 -16.96 1.30 -3.14
N PHE A 134 -15.91 1.50 -2.34
CA PHE A 134 -15.50 0.52 -1.32
C PHE A 134 -16.63 0.24 -0.32
N ALA A 135 -17.32 1.27 0.16
CA ALA A 135 -18.45 1.12 1.07
C ALA A 135 -19.64 0.39 0.43
N GLU A 136 -20.01 0.74 -0.80
CA GLU A 136 -21.08 0.07 -1.55
C GLU A 136 -20.80 -1.41 -1.82
N ASP A 137 -19.54 -1.74 -2.13
CA ASP A 137 -19.10 -3.10 -2.46
C ASP A 137 -18.78 -3.95 -1.22
N GLY A 138 -18.94 -3.39 0.00
CA GLY A 138 -18.65 -4.07 1.27
C GLY A 138 -17.17 -4.41 1.46
N VAL A 139 -16.27 -3.60 0.89
CA VAL A 139 -14.82 -3.78 0.99
C VAL A 139 -14.33 -3.44 2.40
N ASN A 140 -13.26 -4.08 2.83
CA ASN A 140 -12.58 -3.80 4.08
C ASN A 140 -11.74 -2.51 3.97
N PHE A 141 -12.12 -1.44 4.67
CA PHE A 141 -11.38 -0.18 4.67
C PHE A 141 -11.47 0.56 6.03
N SER A 142 -10.57 1.52 6.25
CA SER A 142 -10.61 2.46 7.39
C SER A 142 -10.62 3.91 6.91
N VAL A 143 -10.99 4.85 7.81
CA VAL A 143 -10.97 6.32 7.60
C VAL A 143 -10.15 6.99 8.70
#